data_AF-A0AA37GHV8-F1
#
_entry.id   AF-A0AA37GHV8-F1
#
_cell.length_a   1.000
_cell.length_b   1.000
_cell.length_c   1.000
_cell.angle_alpha   90.00
_cell.angle_beta   90.00
_cell.angle_gamma   90.00
#
_symmetry.space_group_name_H-M   'P 1'
#
loop_
_entity.id
_entity.type
_entity.pdbx_description
1 polymer ?
#
loop_
_entity_poly.entity_id
_entity_poly.type
_entity_poly.pdbx_seq_one_letter_code
_entity_poly.pdbx_strand_id
1 'polypeptide(L)'
;MSDADRSFYNSMRPSWGPDGTLVFASTRSSLEGAGRQNTADSLMITKNVIQAQGREIQAAKFSNEVASAKTLENQIQMTRIELAEGIPEPSLHPTTLKSLFHDQDASNPANVHEKLVWELASILFDAAGTVNGPAEAEYRRNTLSQFWAALVDSASSRSVALARSGEEKAIAALSGHRVQDACKYLLDGKNFRLATLVSLIGSNDQSKKDMREQLNEWQDANFLSEFADSIRAIYELLSGNSCVCEGKKGVPLEDRIESFVISERFGLDWKQAFGLRLWYSISRNDDLSAAVRVFQEDVAQDREQRPQTWYLEQGISALWQDQDQDQREDLLWGLLKLYADEQTDLEAVLRPENSQLSPFNSRLSWQLSRALLSTNKVSYGPDAVEKADALTISFADQLINEGSWLEATFVLLHLGQPGMRAKAVQDNLCRHAGLLGPENGPNFATLTQTLKIPSAWIWEAQALYMRAVKKDAATEVRCLLRAGSYPEAHEVFAHKVAPSAVISRDYDELAAILSRFEGHDDNIAGWTLGGELYKAFLELVSRRRQRQQALSPVLEKLIAGLPAMRENAESANITSLAAISEMGSAVAKVIVETSRQEQVYCGSSTFLLLTVY
;
A
#
# COMPACT_ATOMS: atom_id res chain seq x y z
N MET A 1 -41.69 20.47 3.87
CA MET A 1 -40.44 19.75 4.23
C MET A 1 -40.67 19.08 5.55
N SER A 2 -40.42 17.78 5.61
CA SER A 2 -40.47 17.03 6.87
C SER A 2 -39.35 17.50 7.81
N ASP A 3 -39.48 17.23 9.10
CA ASP A 3 -38.41 17.53 10.07
C ASP A 3 -37.13 16.71 9.77
N ALA A 4 -37.27 15.54 9.14
CA ALA A 4 -36.15 14.75 8.63
C ALA A 4 -35.45 15.42 7.45
N ASP A 5 -36.19 16.06 6.54
CA ASP A 5 -35.56 16.83 5.45
C ASP A 5 -34.81 18.04 6.03
N ARG A 6 -35.41 18.77 6.98
CA ARG A 6 -34.75 19.90 7.64
C ARG A 6 -33.51 19.47 8.42
N SER A 7 -33.50 18.31 9.07
CA SER A 7 -32.31 17.81 9.77
C SER A 7 -31.22 17.38 8.78
N PHE A 8 -31.56 16.76 7.65
CA PHE A 8 -30.62 16.41 6.59
C PHE A 8 -29.97 17.65 5.96
N TYR A 9 -30.75 18.66 5.57
CA TYR A 9 -30.20 19.90 4.99
C TYR A 9 -29.38 20.71 5.99
N ASN A 10 -29.67 20.60 7.28
CA ASN A 10 -28.92 21.25 8.34
C ASN A 10 -27.73 20.41 8.85
N SER A 11 -27.53 19.19 8.35
CA SER A 11 -26.39 18.34 8.70
C SER A 11 -25.13 18.86 7.99
N MET A 12 -24.03 19.01 8.73
CA MET A 12 -22.74 19.24 8.09
C MET A 12 -22.28 17.92 7.50
N ARG A 13 -21.96 17.92 6.20
CA ARG A 13 -21.42 16.74 5.53
C ARG A 13 -20.06 16.41 6.15
N PRO A 14 -19.79 15.14 6.45
CA PRO A 14 -18.46 14.75 6.89
C PRO A 14 -17.44 15.07 5.80
N SER A 15 -16.24 15.49 6.22
CA SER A 15 -15.13 15.83 5.32
C SER A 15 -13.84 15.19 5.82
N TRP A 16 -12.98 14.77 4.89
CA TRP A 16 -11.67 14.22 5.19
C TRP A 16 -10.60 15.30 5.20
N GLY A 17 -9.74 15.26 6.22
CA GLY A 17 -8.51 16.04 6.30
C GLY A 17 -7.35 15.39 5.53
N PRO A 18 -6.25 16.12 5.31
CA PRO A 18 -5.11 15.66 4.51
C PRO A 18 -4.32 14.50 5.16
N ASP A 19 -4.52 14.26 6.45
CA ASP A 19 -3.88 13.20 7.24
C ASP A 19 -4.84 12.04 7.57
N GLY A 20 -5.91 11.91 6.77
CA GLY A 20 -6.93 10.88 6.98
C GLY A 20 -7.84 11.12 8.17
N THR A 21 -7.87 12.33 8.72
CA THR A 21 -8.81 12.66 9.80
C THR A 21 -10.21 12.87 9.24
N LEU A 22 -11.19 12.10 9.72
CA LEU A 22 -12.60 12.34 9.45
C LEU A 22 -13.11 13.46 10.36
N VAL A 23 -13.63 14.53 9.77
CA VAL A 23 -14.27 15.63 10.50
C VAL A 23 -15.77 15.56 10.27
N PHE A 24 -16.55 15.47 11.34
CA PHE A 24 -18.01 15.42 11.28
C PHE A 24 -18.64 16.20 12.43
N ALA A 25 -19.89 16.62 12.25
CA ALA A 25 -20.66 17.31 13.29
C ALA A 25 -21.61 16.32 13.97
N SER A 26 -21.62 16.30 15.30
CA SER A 26 -22.50 15.46 16.09
C SER A 26 -23.26 16.24 17.15
N THR A 27 -24.44 15.72 17.51
CA THR A 27 -25.24 16.18 18.65
C THR A 27 -24.99 15.29 19.86
N ARG A 28 -24.86 15.86 21.06
CA ARG A 28 -24.48 15.15 22.30
C ARG A 28 -25.28 13.86 22.57
N SER A 29 -26.56 13.82 22.23
CA SER A 29 -27.42 12.65 22.44
C SER A 29 -27.08 11.45 21.55
N SER A 30 -26.43 11.66 20.41
CA SER A 30 -26.10 10.61 19.44
C SER A 30 -24.89 9.77 19.86
N LEU A 31 -24.01 10.31 20.72
CA LEU A 31 -22.78 9.64 21.16
C LEU A 31 -22.89 8.92 22.51
N GLU A 32 -23.92 9.18 23.31
CA GLU A 32 -24.10 8.44 24.57
C GLU A 32 -24.40 6.94 24.33
N GLY A 33 -24.87 6.58 23.12
CA GLY A 33 -24.96 5.20 22.66
C GLY A 33 -23.63 4.62 22.17
N ALA A 34 -22.81 5.42 21.47
CA ALA A 34 -21.50 5.02 20.95
C ALA A 34 -20.43 4.87 22.05
N GLY A 35 -20.46 5.73 23.08
CA GLY A 35 -19.55 5.67 24.22
C GLY A 35 -19.80 4.51 25.20
N ARG A 36 -20.88 3.73 25.02
CA ARG A 36 -21.22 2.56 25.85
C ARG A 36 -21.03 1.22 25.12
N GLN A 37 -20.77 1.23 23.81
CA GLN A 37 -20.43 0.03 23.06
C GLN A 37 -18.91 -0.14 23.04
N ASN A 38 -18.37 -0.77 24.09
CA ASN A 38 -16.98 -1.21 24.20
C ASN A 38 -16.62 -2.35 23.22
N THR A 39 -17.26 -2.40 22.05
CA THR A 39 -17.14 -3.50 21.09
C THR A 39 -16.74 -2.95 19.73
N ALA A 40 -15.48 -3.14 19.36
CA ALA A 40 -15.04 -3.28 17.97
C ALA A 40 -15.47 -2.18 16.99
N ASP A 41 -15.23 -0.90 17.34
CA ASP A 41 -15.31 0.17 16.34
C ASP A 41 -13.89 0.50 15.83
N SER A 42 -13.70 0.29 14.53
CA SER A 42 -12.48 0.65 13.78
C SER A 42 -12.17 2.15 13.76
N LEU A 43 -13.05 2.99 14.31
CA LEU A 43 -12.97 4.44 14.34
C LEU A 43 -12.65 4.95 15.76
N MET A 44 -11.44 5.47 15.94
CA MET A 44 -11.02 6.17 17.14
C MET A 44 -11.41 7.65 17.04
N ILE A 45 -12.36 8.08 17.88
CA ILE A 45 -12.72 9.50 18.01
C ILE A 45 -11.61 10.19 18.83
N THR A 46 -10.85 11.07 18.20
CA THR A 46 -9.62 11.62 18.78
C THR A 46 -9.84 12.96 19.49
N LYS A 47 -10.69 13.85 18.97
CA LYS A 47 -10.86 15.21 19.54
C LYS A 47 -12.24 15.84 19.28
N ASN A 48 -12.76 16.55 20.28
CA ASN A 48 -13.76 17.62 20.10
C ASN A 48 -13.03 18.89 19.64
N VAL A 49 -13.22 19.30 18.39
CA VAL A 49 -12.43 20.37 17.75
C VAL A 49 -13.05 21.75 17.99
N ILE A 50 -14.38 21.89 17.93
CA ILE A 50 -15.08 23.17 18.12
C ILE A 50 -16.49 22.93 18.72
N GLN A 51 -16.86 23.71 19.73
CA GLN A 51 -18.25 23.81 20.23
C GLN A 51 -18.86 25.15 19.79
N ALA A 52 -19.88 25.11 18.94
CA ALA A 52 -20.66 26.29 18.58
C ALA A 52 -22.15 25.94 18.49
N GLN A 53 -22.98 26.73 19.18
CA GLN A 53 -24.45 26.65 19.11
C GLN A 53 -25.06 25.23 19.33
N GLY A 54 -24.54 24.46 20.28
CA GLY A 54 -25.09 23.14 20.64
C GLY A 54 -24.69 21.99 19.70
N ARG A 55 -23.77 22.23 18.75
CA ARG A 55 -23.16 21.22 17.89
C ARG A 55 -21.68 21.06 18.23
N GLU A 56 -21.23 19.82 18.31
CA GLU A 56 -19.82 19.50 18.53
C GLU A 56 -19.21 19.01 17.20
N ILE A 57 -18.14 19.66 16.75
CA ILE A 57 -17.34 19.16 15.62
C ILE A 57 -16.33 18.17 16.19
N GLN A 58 -16.37 16.94 15.70
CA GLN A 58 -15.50 15.86 16.12
C GLN A 58 -14.53 15.47 15.01
N ALA A 59 -13.34 15.08 15.42
CA ALA A 59 -12.32 14.47 14.59
C ALA A 59 -12.17 13.00 14.99
N ALA A 60 -12.24 12.10 14.01
CA ALA A 60 -11.96 10.68 14.17
C ALA A 60 -10.87 10.23 13.21
N LYS A 61 -10.11 9.22 13.61
CA LYS A 61 -9.17 8.49 12.78
C LYS A 61 -9.45 7.01 12.90
N PHE A 62 -9.19 6.24 11.85
CA PHE A 62 -9.24 4.79 11.99
C PHE A 62 -8.13 4.32 12.94
N SER A 63 -8.45 3.36 13.82
CA SER A 63 -7.45 2.64 14.61
C SER A 63 -6.65 1.75 13.66
N ASN A 64 -5.53 2.27 13.18
CA ASN A 64 -4.54 1.43 12.51
C ASN A 64 -3.75 0.71 13.61
N GLU A 65 -4.01 -0.58 13.79
CA GLU A 65 -3.01 -1.45 14.40
C GLU A 65 -1.92 -1.74 13.36
N VAL A 66 -0.67 -1.78 13.84
CA VAL A 66 0.59 -2.10 13.13
C VAL A 66 1.35 -0.90 12.55
N ALA A 67 2.63 -0.81 12.96
CA ALA A 67 3.64 0.07 12.37
C ALA A 67 4.01 -0.40 10.95
N SER A 68 3.13 -0.11 9.99
CA SER A 68 3.16 -0.69 8.64
C SER A 68 4.35 -0.18 7.82
N ALA A 69 4.87 0.99 8.18
CA ALA A 69 6.06 1.57 7.58
C ALA A 69 7.33 0.73 7.84
N LYS A 70 7.53 0.24 9.08
CA LYS A 70 8.75 -0.52 9.44
C LYS A 70 8.85 -1.84 8.70
N THR A 71 7.73 -2.53 8.54
CA THR A 71 7.63 -3.79 7.77
C THR A 71 7.93 -3.60 6.28
N LEU A 72 7.88 -2.37 5.77
CA LEU A 72 8.13 -2.06 4.37
C LEU A 72 9.62 -1.87 4.04
N GLU A 73 10.46 -1.66 5.07
CA GLU A 73 11.90 -1.36 4.89
C GLU A 73 12.62 -2.41 4.03
N ASN A 74 12.37 -3.70 4.27
CA ASN A 74 12.98 -4.78 3.50
C ASN A 74 12.58 -4.70 2.02
N GLN A 75 11.31 -4.43 1.74
CA GLN A 75 10.81 -4.30 0.38
C GLN A 75 11.38 -3.05 -0.32
N ILE A 76 11.50 -1.92 0.39
CA ILE A 76 12.13 -0.70 -0.13
C ILE A 76 13.58 -0.98 -0.52
N GLN A 77 14.35 -1.68 0.32
CA GLN A 77 15.75 -2.02 0.03
C GLN A 77 15.91 -2.94 -1.19
N MET A 78 14.94 -3.81 -1.46
CA MET A 78 14.96 -4.75 -2.58
C MET A 78 14.31 -4.19 -3.86
N THR A 79 13.74 -2.99 -3.80
CA THR A 79 13.12 -2.33 -4.95
C THR A 79 14.12 -1.40 -5.62
N ARG A 80 14.30 -1.55 -6.93
CA ARG A 80 15.09 -0.62 -7.74
C ARG A 80 14.14 0.37 -8.40
N ILE A 81 14.50 1.64 -8.38
CA ILE A 81 13.69 2.70 -8.99
C ILE A 81 14.47 3.29 -10.15
N GLU A 82 13.94 3.11 -11.35
CA GLU A 82 14.47 3.67 -12.59
C GLU A 82 13.60 4.83 -13.07
N LEU A 83 14.10 5.66 -14.00
CA LEU A 83 13.36 6.79 -14.55
C LEU A 83 12.93 6.44 -15.98
N ALA A 84 11.63 6.20 -16.18
CA ALA A 84 11.03 6.03 -17.49
C ALA A 84 10.34 7.34 -17.90
N GLU A 85 10.80 7.99 -18.98
CA GLU A 85 10.25 9.27 -19.45
C GLU A 85 10.21 10.38 -18.35
N GLY A 86 11.17 10.34 -17.41
CA GLY A 86 11.24 11.28 -16.29
C GLY A 86 10.32 10.96 -15.11
N ILE A 87 9.55 9.86 -15.16
CA ILE A 87 8.69 9.39 -14.08
C ILE A 87 9.36 8.18 -13.40
N PRO A 88 9.46 8.13 -12.06
CA PRO A 88 10.06 7.00 -11.39
C PRO A 88 9.21 5.73 -11.55
N GLU A 89 9.88 4.62 -11.83
CA GLU A 89 9.29 3.29 -12.02
C GLU A 89 9.99 2.28 -11.12
N PRO A 90 9.26 1.70 -10.14
CA PRO A 90 9.81 0.69 -9.25
C PRO A 90 9.77 -0.70 -9.90
N SER A 91 10.88 -1.43 -9.80
CA SER A 91 10.98 -2.85 -10.10
C SER A 91 11.43 -3.62 -8.85
N LEU A 92 10.62 -4.58 -8.42
CA LEU A 92 10.93 -5.43 -7.27
C LEU A 92 11.77 -6.63 -7.72
N HIS A 93 12.93 -6.82 -7.08
CA HIS A 93 13.82 -7.95 -7.36
C HIS A 93 14.17 -8.67 -6.04
N PRO A 94 13.25 -9.48 -5.50
CA PRO A 94 13.52 -10.21 -4.27
C PRO A 94 14.48 -11.37 -4.54
N THR A 95 15.35 -11.69 -3.57
CA THR A 95 16.19 -12.89 -3.63
C THR A 95 15.37 -14.16 -3.40
N THR A 96 14.47 -14.10 -2.43
CA THR A 96 13.43 -15.09 -2.12
C THR A 96 12.23 -14.33 -1.57
N LEU A 97 11.00 -14.84 -1.73
CA LEU A 97 9.84 -14.14 -1.18
C LEU A 97 9.91 -14.02 0.36
N LYS A 98 10.54 -15.01 1.03
CA LYS A 98 10.73 -15.00 2.48
C LYS A 98 11.58 -13.82 2.97
N SER A 99 12.49 -13.27 2.17
CA SER A 99 13.36 -12.17 2.62
C SER A 99 12.63 -10.84 2.74
N LEU A 100 11.42 -10.74 2.19
CA LEU A 100 10.53 -9.57 2.35
C LEU A 100 9.86 -9.54 3.72
N PHE A 101 9.76 -10.68 4.41
CA PHE A 101 9.24 -10.71 5.78
C PHE A 101 10.14 -9.93 6.72
N HIS A 102 9.54 -9.10 7.56
CA HIS A 102 10.22 -8.35 8.59
C HIS A 102 9.82 -8.92 9.95
N ASP A 103 10.79 -9.45 10.69
CA ASP A 103 10.55 -10.11 11.99
C ASP A 103 10.20 -9.05 13.05
N GLN A 104 8.92 -8.74 13.18
CA GLN A 104 8.39 -7.96 14.31
C GLN A 104 8.07 -8.89 15.48
N ASP A 105 7.57 -8.37 16.59
CA ASP A 105 7.34 -9.10 17.84
C ASP A 105 6.83 -10.55 17.63
N ALA A 106 7.68 -11.53 17.95
CA ALA A 106 7.37 -12.96 17.81
C ALA A 106 6.26 -13.45 18.76
N SER A 107 5.80 -12.59 19.68
CA SER A 107 4.68 -12.85 20.59
C SER A 107 3.32 -12.60 19.95
N ASN A 108 3.23 -11.83 18.85
CA ASN A 108 1.97 -11.51 18.21
C ASN A 108 1.52 -12.68 17.30
N PRO A 109 0.34 -13.29 17.53
CA PRO A 109 -0.16 -14.39 16.71
C PRO A 109 -0.34 -14.02 15.23
N ALA A 110 -0.68 -12.76 14.91
CA ALA A 110 -0.80 -12.30 13.53
C ALA A 110 0.54 -12.34 12.79
N ASN A 111 1.63 -11.97 13.47
CA ASN A 111 2.97 -11.97 12.89
C ASN A 111 3.52 -13.41 12.72
N VAL A 112 3.17 -14.32 13.64
CA VAL A 112 3.47 -15.75 13.49
C VAL A 112 2.78 -16.31 12.25
N HIS A 113 1.50 -15.97 12.02
CA HIS A 113 0.79 -16.38 10.81
C HIS A 113 1.39 -15.76 9.54
N GLU A 114 1.71 -14.47 9.56
CA GLU A 114 2.36 -13.79 8.44
C GLU A 114 3.70 -14.45 8.05
N LYS A 115 4.51 -14.85 9.05
CA LYS A 115 5.74 -15.59 8.78
C LYS A 115 5.48 -16.89 8.01
N LEU A 116 4.45 -17.64 8.40
CA LEU A 116 4.05 -18.88 7.72
C LEU A 116 3.59 -18.59 6.28
N VAL A 117 2.88 -17.49 6.06
CA VAL A 117 2.44 -17.05 4.72
C VAL A 117 3.64 -16.76 3.81
N TRP A 118 4.63 -16.02 4.30
CA TRP A 118 5.85 -15.73 3.52
C TRP A 118 6.71 -16.97 3.26
N GLU A 119 6.80 -17.87 4.24
CA GLU A 119 7.48 -19.16 4.06
C GLU A 119 6.79 -20.03 3.01
N LEU A 120 5.46 -20.14 3.07
CA LEU A 120 4.69 -20.88 2.08
C LEU A 120 4.79 -20.25 0.68
N ALA A 121 4.67 -18.93 0.57
CA ALA A 121 4.81 -18.22 -0.70
C ALA A 121 6.20 -18.46 -1.33
N SER A 122 7.25 -18.46 -0.52
CA SER A 122 8.61 -18.79 -0.95
C SER A 122 8.70 -20.23 -1.48
N ILE A 123 8.14 -21.21 -0.77
CA ILE A 123 8.17 -22.62 -1.20
C ILE A 123 7.43 -22.81 -2.54
N LEU A 124 6.27 -22.18 -2.71
CA LEU A 124 5.41 -22.37 -3.88
C LEU A 124 5.91 -21.58 -5.10
N PHE A 125 6.32 -20.33 -4.93
CA PHE A 125 6.50 -19.40 -6.05
C PHE A 125 7.95 -19.00 -6.33
N ASP A 126 8.91 -19.18 -5.42
CA ASP A 126 10.32 -18.93 -5.74
C ASP A 126 10.83 -19.88 -6.85
N ALA A 127 11.84 -19.43 -7.58
CA ALA A 127 12.53 -20.27 -8.56
C ALA A 127 13.43 -21.27 -7.82
N ALA A 128 13.30 -22.57 -8.09
CA ALA A 128 14.11 -23.62 -7.45
C ALA A 128 15.54 -23.74 -8.02
N GLY A 129 16.21 -22.61 -8.24
CA GLY A 129 17.61 -22.56 -8.67
C GLY A 129 17.88 -23.25 -10.01
N THR A 130 19.01 -23.96 -10.10
CA THR A 130 19.53 -24.65 -11.32
C THR A 130 18.88 -25.99 -11.61
N VAL A 131 17.85 -26.38 -10.87
CA VAL A 131 17.20 -27.69 -10.98
C VAL A 131 16.03 -27.57 -11.96
N ASN A 132 16.11 -28.27 -13.09
CA ASN A 132 15.07 -28.20 -14.13
C ASN A 132 14.13 -29.41 -14.08
N GLY A 133 12.83 -29.15 -14.25
CA GLY A 133 11.81 -30.17 -14.52
C GLY A 133 11.41 -31.00 -13.30
N PRO A 134 11.41 -32.34 -13.36
CA PRO A 134 10.83 -33.20 -12.31
C PRO A 134 11.57 -33.11 -10.96
N ALA A 135 12.87 -32.82 -10.97
CA ALA A 135 13.66 -32.69 -9.74
C ALA A 135 13.31 -31.42 -8.94
N GLU A 136 12.84 -30.35 -9.60
CA GLU A 136 12.32 -29.16 -8.92
C GLU A 136 10.98 -29.47 -8.23
N ALA A 137 10.09 -30.20 -8.90
CA ALA A 137 8.82 -30.61 -8.32
C ALA A 137 9.01 -31.52 -7.10
N GLU A 138 9.97 -32.44 -7.14
CA GLU A 138 10.32 -33.30 -6.00
C GLU A 138 10.93 -32.49 -4.84
N TYR A 139 11.85 -31.57 -5.12
CA TYR A 139 12.41 -30.67 -4.12
C TYR A 139 11.32 -29.83 -3.43
N ARG A 140 10.46 -29.17 -4.23
CA ARG A 140 9.34 -28.36 -3.72
C ARG A 140 8.39 -29.20 -2.88
N ARG A 141 8.07 -30.42 -3.31
CA ARG A 141 7.22 -31.34 -2.55
C ARG A 141 7.83 -31.70 -1.20
N ASN A 142 9.11 -32.05 -1.18
CA ASN A 142 9.81 -32.40 0.05
C ASN A 142 9.86 -31.20 1.02
N THR A 143 10.16 -30.01 0.52
CA THR A 143 10.17 -28.79 1.34
C THR A 143 8.78 -28.43 1.84
N LEU A 144 7.73 -28.50 1.00
CA LEU A 144 6.35 -28.28 1.44
C LEU A 144 5.94 -29.31 2.49
N SER A 145 6.28 -30.59 2.29
CA SER A 145 5.98 -31.66 3.24
C SER A 145 6.62 -31.41 4.60
N GLN A 146 7.88 -30.93 4.64
CA GLN A 146 8.57 -30.60 5.89
C GLN A 146 7.94 -29.39 6.58
N PHE A 147 7.64 -28.34 5.82
CA PHE A 147 6.95 -27.14 6.32
C PHE A 147 5.58 -27.49 6.88
N TRP A 148 4.79 -28.28 6.16
CA TRP A 148 3.43 -28.66 6.56
C TRP A 148 3.45 -29.58 7.78
N ALA A 149 4.41 -30.50 7.88
CA ALA A 149 4.59 -31.33 9.07
C ALA A 149 4.91 -30.49 10.31
N ALA A 150 5.77 -29.48 10.18
CA ALA A 150 6.06 -28.55 11.28
C ALA A 150 4.83 -27.71 11.68
N LEU A 151 4.01 -27.28 10.70
CA LEU A 151 2.79 -26.51 10.93
C LEU A 151 1.78 -27.26 11.80
N VAL A 152 1.60 -28.57 11.55
CA VAL A 152 0.61 -29.40 12.26
C VAL A 152 1.18 -30.17 13.44
N ASP A 153 2.47 -30.05 13.76
CA ASP A 153 3.14 -30.85 14.80
C ASP A 153 2.50 -30.63 16.19
N SER A 154 2.21 -29.37 16.53
CA SER A 154 1.58 -29.01 17.80
C SER A 154 0.15 -29.55 17.92
N ALA A 155 -0.65 -29.42 16.86
CA ALA A 155 -2.03 -29.93 16.79
C ALA A 155 -2.04 -31.46 16.85
N SER A 156 -1.22 -32.13 16.03
CA SER A 156 -1.13 -33.59 16.01
C SER A 156 -0.64 -34.16 17.35
N SER A 157 0.32 -33.52 18.01
CA SER A 157 0.78 -33.94 19.34
C SER A 157 -0.30 -33.80 20.42
N ARG A 158 -1.14 -32.75 20.33
CA ARG A 158 -2.32 -32.60 21.19
C ARG A 158 -3.34 -33.71 20.92
N SER A 159 -3.64 -34.02 19.65
CA SER A 159 -4.55 -35.10 19.27
C SER A 159 -4.05 -36.47 19.75
N VAL A 160 -2.73 -36.75 19.66
CA VAL A 160 -2.13 -37.98 20.19
C VAL A 160 -2.29 -38.09 21.72
N ALA A 161 -2.17 -36.98 22.44
CA ALA A 161 -2.35 -36.96 23.90
C ALA A 161 -3.81 -37.21 24.32
N LEU A 162 -4.78 -36.77 23.50
CA LEU A 162 -6.21 -36.94 23.76
C LEU A 162 -6.76 -38.30 23.29
N ALA A 163 -6.06 -38.96 22.36
CA ALA A 163 -6.46 -40.24 21.79
C ALA A 163 -6.50 -41.37 22.83
N ARG A 164 -7.55 -42.20 22.77
CA ARG A 164 -7.83 -43.24 23.76
C ARG A 164 -7.20 -44.57 23.42
N SER A 165 -7.15 -44.90 22.13
CA SER A 165 -6.68 -46.18 21.60
C SER A 165 -5.32 -46.05 20.89
N GLY A 166 -4.60 -47.16 20.71
CA GLY A 166 -3.32 -47.17 19.98
C GLY A 166 -3.51 -46.84 18.49
N GLU A 167 -4.67 -47.22 17.94
CA GLU A 167 -5.11 -46.96 16.58
C GLU A 167 -5.45 -45.48 16.37
N GLU A 168 -6.18 -44.85 17.29
CA GLU A 168 -6.43 -43.40 17.25
C GLU A 168 -5.12 -42.60 17.37
N LYS A 169 -4.20 -43.02 18.25
CA LYS A 169 -2.86 -42.42 18.35
C LYS A 169 -2.09 -42.55 17.05
N ALA A 170 -2.24 -43.67 16.34
CA ALA A 170 -1.63 -43.85 15.04
C ALA A 170 -2.21 -42.88 13.99
N ILE A 171 -3.52 -42.69 13.92
CA ILE A 171 -4.16 -41.72 13.00
C ILE A 171 -3.68 -40.29 13.32
N ALA A 172 -3.67 -39.93 14.61
CA ALA A 172 -3.19 -38.61 15.04
C ALA A 172 -1.69 -38.39 14.75
N ALA A 173 -0.86 -39.44 14.81
CA ALA A 173 0.54 -39.35 14.40
C ALA A 173 0.70 -39.24 12.87
N LEU A 174 -0.12 -39.96 12.10
CA LEU A 174 -0.14 -39.90 10.64
C LEU A 174 -0.59 -38.52 10.12
N SER A 175 -1.50 -37.84 10.82
CA SER A 175 -1.93 -36.48 10.51
C SER A 175 -0.84 -35.42 10.76
N GLY A 176 0.29 -35.78 11.38
CA GLY A 176 1.50 -34.97 11.48
C GLY A 176 2.71 -35.55 10.73
N HIS A 177 2.51 -36.45 9.78
CA HIS A 177 3.57 -37.14 9.02
C HIS A 177 4.59 -37.90 9.88
N ARG A 178 4.20 -38.31 11.11
CA ARG A 178 5.05 -39.09 12.03
C ARG A 178 4.78 -40.59 11.87
N VAL A 179 5.14 -41.13 10.70
CA VAL A 179 4.90 -42.54 10.34
C VAL A 179 5.59 -43.50 11.32
N GLN A 180 6.78 -43.16 11.81
CA GLN A 180 7.52 -43.98 12.78
C GLN A 180 6.80 -44.10 14.12
N ASP A 181 6.27 -42.98 14.64
CA ASP A 181 5.50 -42.97 15.89
C ASP A 181 4.17 -43.71 15.72
N ALA A 182 3.51 -43.54 14.57
CA ALA A 182 2.30 -44.29 14.25
C ALA A 182 2.55 -45.82 14.28
N CYS A 183 3.65 -46.27 13.68
CA CYS A 183 4.05 -47.69 13.74
C CYS A 183 4.28 -48.14 15.19
N LYS A 184 4.97 -47.32 16.00
CA LYS A 184 5.21 -47.63 17.41
C LYS A 184 3.91 -47.77 18.21
N TYR A 185 2.97 -46.85 18.05
CA TYR A 185 1.67 -46.92 18.75
C TYR A 185 0.85 -48.15 18.33
N LEU A 186 0.92 -48.56 17.06
CA LEU A 186 0.28 -49.80 16.59
C LEU A 186 0.96 -51.06 17.15
N LEU A 187 2.29 -51.06 17.26
CA LEU A 187 3.04 -52.15 17.89
C LEU A 187 2.69 -52.28 19.38
N ASP A 188 2.61 -51.16 20.10
CA ASP A 188 2.19 -51.12 21.50
C ASP A 188 0.73 -51.60 21.66
N GLY A 189 -0.12 -51.27 20.69
CA GLY A 189 -1.49 -51.80 20.55
C GLY A 189 -1.59 -53.25 20.08
N LYS A 190 -0.46 -53.94 19.86
CA LYS A 190 -0.37 -55.33 19.34
C LYS A 190 -0.93 -55.55 17.93
N ASN A 191 -1.08 -54.49 17.14
CA ASN A 191 -1.52 -54.52 15.75
C ASN A 191 -0.32 -54.65 14.78
N PHE A 192 0.41 -55.77 14.86
CA PHE A 192 1.66 -55.97 14.10
C PHE A 192 1.47 -55.92 12.58
N ARG A 193 0.37 -56.46 12.07
CA ARG A 193 0.05 -56.46 10.63
C ARG A 193 -0.18 -55.04 10.12
N LEU A 194 -0.99 -54.28 10.84
CA LEU A 194 -1.29 -52.89 10.48
C LEU A 194 -0.03 -52.01 10.58
N ALA A 195 0.80 -52.21 11.61
CA ALA A 195 2.08 -51.51 11.74
C ALA A 195 3.00 -51.77 10.53
N THR A 196 3.02 -53.00 10.02
CA THR A 196 3.80 -53.35 8.82
C THR A 196 3.26 -52.63 7.58
N LEU A 197 1.94 -52.59 7.40
CA LEU A 197 1.32 -51.89 6.28
C LEU A 197 1.51 -50.37 6.37
N VAL A 198 1.37 -49.79 7.55
CA VAL A 198 1.60 -48.35 7.80
C VAL A 198 3.04 -47.94 7.52
N SER A 199 4.02 -48.82 7.74
CA SER A 199 5.42 -48.54 7.35
C SER A 199 5.61 -48.36 5.84
N LEU A 200 4.67 -48.86 5.01
CA LEU A 200 4.69 -48.76 3.56
C LEU A 200 3.85 -47.59 3.04
N ILE A 201 3.21 -46.81 3.91
CA ILE A 201 2.37 -45.69 3.49
C ILE A 201 3.19 -44.65 2.70
N GLY A 202 2.67 -44.21 1.55
CA GLY A 202 3.37 -43.28 0.65
C GLY A 202 4.59 -43.85 -0.10
N SER A 203 4.90 -45.15 0.08
CA SER A 203 6.10 -45.75 -0.52
C SER A 203 5.90 -46.21 -1.98
N ASN A 204 4.74 -46.77 -2.33
CA ASN A 204 4.48 -47.30 -3.66
C ASN A 204 3.00 -47.16 -4.02
N ASP A 205 2.73 -46.74 -5.26
CA ASP A 205 1.36 -46.62 -5.79
C ASP A 205 0.71 -48.00 -5.99
N GLN A 206 1.49 -49.06 -6.22
CA GLN A 206 0.94 -50.42 -6.32
C GLN A 206 0.33 -50.85 -4.99
N SER A 207 0.98 -50.59 -3.86
CA SER A 207 0.47 -50.94 -2.54
C SER A 207 -0.85 -50.20 -2.22
N LYS A 208 -1.01 -48.97 -2.71
CA LYS A 208 -2.29 -48.23 -2.61
C LYS A 208 -3.40 -48.91 -3.42
N LYS A 209 -3.09 -49.35 -4.64
CA LYS A 209 -4.04 -50.07 -5.51
C LYS A 209 -4.46 -51.40 -4.89
N ASP A 210 -3.50 -52.20 -4.44
CA ASP A 210 -3.75 -53.49 -3.78
C ASP A 210 -4.66 -53.30 -2.55
N MET A 211 -4.40 -52.25 -1.75
CA MET A 211 -5.24 -51.94 -0.59
C MET A 211 -6.66 -51.50 -0.98
N ARG A 212 -6.80 -50.73 -2.06
CA ARG A 212 -8.11 -50.32 -2.57
C ARG A 212 -8.93 -51.50 -3.07
N GLU A 213 -8.30 -52.44 -3.77
CA GLU A 213 -8.93 -53.69 -4.19
C GLU A 213 -9.38 -54.51 -2.96
N GLN A 214 -8.52 -54.62 -1.95
CA GLN A 214 -8.85 -55.32 -0.71
C GLN A 214 -10.04 -54.70 0.05
N LEU A 215 -10.11 -53.36 0.11
CA LEU A 215 -11.24 -52.64 0.72
C LEU A 215 -12.54 -52.90 -0.02
N ASN A 216 -12.52 -52.90 -1.35
CA ASN A 216 -13.69 -53.21 -2.17
C ASN A 216 -14.18 -54.65 -1.92
N GLU A 217 -13.27 -55.61 -1.84
CA GLU A 217 -13.61 -57.00 -1.51
C GLU A 217 -14.25 -57.12 -0.11
N TRP A 218 -13.72 -56.40 0.89
CA TRP A 218 -14.30 -56.38 2.24
C TRP A 218 -15.66 -55.68 2.28
N GLN A 219 -15.87 -54.66 1.45
CA GLN A 219 -17.15 -53.97 1.32
C GLN A 219 -18.20 -54.85 0.64
N ASP A 220 -17.81 -55.63 -0.36
CA ASP A 220 -18.70 -56.58 -1.04
C ASP A 220 -19.08 -57.76 -0.15
N ALA A 221 -18.12 -58.29 0.62
CA ALA A 221 -18.30 -59.38 1.56
C ALA A 221 -18.93 -58.97 2.90
N ASN A 222 -19.30 -57.69 3.09
CA ASN A 222 -19.83 -57.11 4.33
C ASN A 222 -18.92 -57.25 5.57
N PHE A 223 -17.63 -57.53 5.42
CA PHE A 223 -16.73 -57.70 6.57
C PHE A 223 -16.41 -56.39 7.30
N LEU A 224 -16.58 -55.24 6.65
CA LEU A 224 -16.22 -53.94 7.21
C LEU A 224 -17.02 -53.56 8.48
N SER A 225 -18.15 -54.24 8.78
CA SER A 225 -18.97 -53.99 9.97
C SER A 225 -18.29 -54.44 11.27
N GLU A 226 -17.37 -55.39 11.17
CA GLU A 226 -16.60 -55.93 12.29
C GLU A 226 -15.38 -55.05 12.64
N PHE A 227 -15.03 -54.09 11.78
CA PHE A 227 -13.86 -53.24 11.97
C PHE A 227 -14.22 -52.03 12.83
N ALA A 228 -13.36 -51.74 13.81
CA ALA A 228 -13.41 -50.45 14.49
C ALA A 228 -13.15 -49.31 13.49
N ASP A 229 -13.82 -48.17 13.69
CA ASP A 229 -13.72 -47.01 12.80
C ASP A 229 -12.27 -46.53 12.62
N SER A 230 -11.43 -46.60 13.67
CA SER A 230 -10.01 -46.26 13.61
C SER A 230 -9.22 -47.19 12.69
N ILE A 231 -9.53 -48.48 12.68
CA ILE A 231 -8.84 -49.46 11.82
C ILE A 231 -9.26 -49.24 10.37
N ARG A 232 -10.56 -49.01 10.13
CA ARG A 232 -11.09 -48.68 8.80
C ARG A 232 -10.44 -47.42 8.24
N ALA A 233 -10.33 -46.37 9.03
CA ALA A 233 -9.67 -45.13 8.63
C ALA A 233 -8.20 -45.35 8.23
N ILE A 234 -7.45 -46.19 8.96
CA ILE A 234 -6.05 -46.49 8.61
C ILE A 234 -5.96 -47.25 7.28
N TYR A 235 -6.85 -48.22 7.02
CA TYR A 235 -6.88 -48.92 5.73
C TYR A 235 -7.29 -48.00 4.58
N GLU A 236 -8.24 -47.09 4.79
CA GLU A 236 -8.60 -46.07 3.80
C GLU A 236 -7.43 -45.14 3.48
N LEU A 237 -6.69 -44.68 4.50
CA LEU A 237 -5.48 -43.89 4.29
C LEU A 237 -4.40 -44.66 3.50
N LEU A 238 -4.25 -45.96 3.76
CA LEU A 238 -3.35 -46.84 3.00
C LEU A 238 -3.78 -47.01 1.54
N SER A 239 -5.08 -46.93 1.25
CA SER A 239 -5.65 -46.96 -0.11
C SER A 239 -5.47 -45.63 -0.86
N GLY A 240 -5.05 -44.57 -0.16
CA GLY A 240 -4.94 -43.20 -0.66
C GLY A 240 -6.23 -42.39 -0.55
N ASN A 241 -7.29 -42.94 0.06
CA ASN A 241 -8.51 -42.21 0.38
C ASN A 241 -8.39 -41.58 1.78
N SER A 242 -8.34 -40.25 1.85
CA SER A 242 -8.14 -39.52 3.10
C SER A 242 -9.36 -38.71 3.54
N CYS A 243 -10.48 -38.80 2.84
CA CYS A 243 -11.66 -37.96 3.10
C CYS A 243 -12.76 -38.77 3.79
N VAL A 244 -13.45 -39.62 3.03
CA VAL A 244 -14.67 -40.29 3.48
C VAL A 244 -14.44 -41.80 3.52
N CYS A 245 -14.67 -42.37 4.69
CA CYS A 245 -14.80 -43.82 4.84
C CYS A 245 -16.23 -44.18 4.48
N GLU A 246 -16.44 -44.79 3.30
CA GLU A 246 -17.77 -45.14 2.84
C GLU A 246 -18.41 -46.21 3.73
N GLY A 247 -19.74 -46.16 3.80
CA GLY A 247 -20.56 -47.05 4.60
C GLY A 247 -21.62 -47.70 3.72
N LYS A 248 -22.15 -48.83 4.15
CA LYS A 248 -23.14 -49.60 3.38
C LYS A 248 -24.52 -49.46 4.01
N LYS A 249 -25.43 -48.81 3.29
CA LYS A 249 -26.86 -48.68 3.66
C LYS A 249 -27.69 -49.63 2.78
N GLY A 250 -28.65 -50.35 3.37
CA GLY A 250 -29.52 -51.30 2.64
C GLY A 250 -29.20 -52.79 2.84
N VAL A 251 -28.22 -53.10 3.69
CA VAL A 251 -27.90 -54.45 4.16
C VAL A 251 -28.57 -54.74 5.51
N PRO A 252 -28.63 -56.02 5.97
CA PRO A 252 -29.14 -56.38 7.30
C PRO A 252 -28.54 -55.52 8.43
N LEU A 253 -29.27 -55.38 9.54
CA LEU A 253 -28.87 -54.50 10.66
C LEU A 253 -27.46 -54.80 11.20
N GLU A 254 -27.04 -56.06 11.14
CA GLU A 254 -25.71 -56.54 11.54
C GLU A 254 -24.57 -56.08 10.60
N ASP A 255 -24.87 -55.86 9.32
CA ASP A 255 -23.91 -55.48 8.28
C ASP A 255 -23.93 -53.97 7.99
N ARG A 256 -24.77 -53.21 8.69
CA ARG A 256 -24.93 -51.78 8.44
C ARG A 256 -23.75 -51.00 8.99
N ILE A 257 -23.15 -50.17 8.12
CA ILE A 257 -21.99 -49.35 8.47
C ILE A 257 -22.29 -47.89 8.15
N GLU A 258 -22.04 -47.02 9.12
CA GLU A 258 -22.17 -45.58 8.91
C GLU A 258 -20.94 -45.04 8.18
N SER A 259 -21.20 -44.22 7.17
CA SER A 259 -20.17 -43.42 6.51
C SER A 259 -19.72 -42.31 7.46
N PHE A 260 -18.44 -42.00 7.45
CA PHE A 260 -17.93 -40.88 8.24
C PHE A 260 -16.76 -40.19 7.54
N VAL A 261 -16.58 -38.92 7.85
CA VAL A 261 -15.41 -38.13 7.43
C VAL A 261 -14.30 -38.31 8.45
N ILE A 262 -13.08 -38.63 7.98
CA ILE A 262 -11.93 -38.92 8.85
C ILE A 262 -11.62 -37.71 9.75
N SER A 263 -11.62 -36.49 9.20
CA SER A 263 -11.34 -35.26 9.95
C SER A 263 -12.35 -35.04 11.07
N GLU A 264 -13.65 -35.15 10.79
CA GLU A 264 -14.71 -34.95 11.79
C GLU A 264 -14.69 -35.99 12.91
N ARG A 265 -14.47 -37.26 12.59
CA ARG A 265 -14.49 -38.33 13.59
C ARG A 265 -13.32 -38.29 14.55
N PHE A 266 -12.15 -37.88 14.07
CA PHE A 266 -10.94 -37.82 14.87
C PHE A 266 -10.60 -36.39 15.34
N GLY A 267 -11.47 -35.41 15.06
CA GLY A 267 -11.30 -34.02 15.46
C GLY A 267 -10.03 -33.39 14.90
N LEU A 268 -9.78 -33.59 13.60
CA LEU A 268 -8.62 -33.04 12.90
C LEU A 268 -8.94 -31.66 12.32
N ASP A 269 -8.00 -30.74 12.46
CA ASP A 269 -8.08 -29.42 11.86
C ASP A 269 -7.94 -29.50 10.33
N TRP A 270 -8.43 -28.49 9.59
CA TRP A 270 -8.35 -28.46 8.13
C TRP A 270 -6.91 -28.60 7.61
N LYS A 271 -5.91 -28.07 8.33
CA LYS A 271 -4.48 -28.20 7.99
C LYS A 271 -3.99 -29.65 8.08
N GLN A 272 -4.47 -30.38 9.09
CA GLN A 272 -4.19 -31.81 9.25
C GLN A 272 -4.89 -32.62 8.16
N ALA A 273 -6.15 -32.31 7.87
CA ALA A 273 -6.93 -32.95 6.81
C ALA A 273 -6.30 -32.75 5.41
N PHE A 274 -5.82 -31.54 5.11
CA PHE A 274 -5.05 -31.27 3.90
C PHE A 274 -3.71 -32.02 3.89
N GLY A 275 -3.00 -32.06 5.02
CA GLY A 275 -1.76 -32.81 5.17
C GLY A 275 -1.90 -34.29 4.80
N LEU A 276 -3.00 -34.94 5.19
CA LEU A 276 -3.29 -36.34 4.81
C LEU A 276 -3.34 -36.53 3.28
N ARG A 277 -3.92 -35.57 2.55
CA ARG A 277 -3.99 -35.59 1.07
C ARG A 277 -2.62 -35.37 0.44
N LEU A 278 -1.87 -34.43 0.99
CA LEU A 278 -0.52 -34.10 0.57
C LEU A 278 0.43 -35.29 0.69
N TRP A 279 0.32 -36.08 1.77
CA TRP A 279 1.25 -37.19 2.02
C TRP A 279 0.78 -38.53 1.47
N TYR A 280 -0.52 -38.82 1.53
CA TYR A 280 -1.03 -40.19 1.34
C TYR A 280 -1.94 -40.33 0.12
N SER A 281 -2.62 -39.28 -0.34
CA SER A 281 -3.53 -39.39 -1.50
C SER A 281 -2.81 -39.30 -2.84
N ILE A 282 -1.91 -38.34 -3.02
CA ILE A 282 -1.21 -38.13 -4.30
C ILE A 282 -0.21 -39.24 -4.62
N SER A 283 -0.03 -39.54 -5.91
CA SER A 283 1.04 -40.42 -6.37
C SER A 283 2.39 -39.71 -6.40
N ARG A 284 3.49 -40.50 -6.43
CA ARG A 284 4.86 -39.95 -6.40
C ARG A 284 5.19 -39.05 -7.59
N ASN A 285 4.53 -39.29 -8.72
CA ASN A 285 4.75 -38.53 -9.96
C ASN A 285 3.74 -37.40 -10.15
N ASP A 286 2.69 -37.31 -9.32
CA ASP A 286 1.65 -36.29 -9.46
C ASP A 286 2.15 -34.94 -8.97
N ASP A 287 1.76 -33.83 -9.61
CA ASP A 287 2.09 -32.52 -9.09
C ASP A 287 1.35 -32.20 -7.77
N LEU A 288 1.90 -31.28 -6.98
CA LEU A 288 1.31 -30.77 -5.74
C LEU A 288 -0.12 -30.25 -5.94
N SER A 289 -0.39 -29.70 -7.13
CA SER A 289 -1.72 -29.23 -7.54
C SER A 289 -2.79 -30.31 -7.44
N ALA A 290 -2.43 -31.60 -7.59
CA ALA A 290 -3.38 -32.70 -7.45
C ALA A 290 -3.96 -32.79 -6.02
N ALA A 291 -3.13 -32.60 -4.98
CA ALA A 291 -3.60 -32.62 -3.58
C ALA A 291 -4.57 -31.47 -3.30
N VAL A 292 -4.27 -30.29 -3.86
CA VAL A 292 -5.11 -29.09 -3.73
C VAL A 292 -6.46 -29.31 -4.41
N ARG A 293 -6.47 -29.85 -5.64
CA ARG A 293 -7.72 -30.12 -6.37
C ARG A 293 -8.60 -31.14 -5.65
N VAL A 294 -8.01 -32.22 -5.13
CA VAL A 294 -8.77 -33.22 -4.35
C VAL A 294 -9.39 -32.59 -3.11
N PHE A 295 -8.64 -31.80 -2.34
CA PHE A 295 -9.18 -31.12 -1.16
C PHE A 295 -10.27 -30.09 -1.54
N GLN A 296 -10.06 -29.34 -2.61
CA GLN A 296 -11.02 -28.36 -3.10
C GLN A 296 -12.35 -29.02 -3.54
N GLU A 297 -12.28 -30.16 -4.21
CA GLU A 297 -13.45 -30.96 -4.58
C GLU A 297 -14.18 -31.50 -3.36
N ASP A 298 -13.45 -31.98 -2.35
CA ASP A 298 -14.02 -32.47 -1.09
C ASP A 298 -14.76 -31.36 -0.32
N VAL A 299 -14.17 -30.16 -0.26
CA VAL A 299 -14.80 -28.98 0.36
C VAL A 299 -16.03 -28.53 -0.45
N ALA A 300 -15.96 -28.55 -1.79
CA ALA A 300 -17.09 -28.18 -2.65
C ALA A 300 -18.27 -29.15 -2.56
N GLN A 301 -18.02 -30.40 -2.17
CA GLN A 301 -19.04 -31.43 -1.96
C GLN A 301 -19.52 -31.51 -0.50
N ASP A 302 -19.17 -30.53 0.33
CA ASP A 302 -19.47 -30.48 1.77
C ASP A 302 -19.00 -31.74 2.53
N ARG A 303 -17.92 -32.38 2.06
CA ARG A 303 -17.31 -33.56 2.70
C ARG A 303 -16.20 -33.19 3.67
N GLU A 304 -15.70 -31.96 3.61
CA GLU A 304 -14.67 -31.42 4.50
C GLU A 304 -15.02 -30.00 4.93
N GLN A 305 -14.49 -29.59 6.08
CA GLN A 305 -14.63 -28.23 6.56
C GLN A 305 -13.82 -27.25 5.71
N ARG A 306 -14.40 -26.07 5.47
CA ARG A 306 -13.71 -24.99 4.78
C ARG A 306 -12.49 -24.52 5.59
N PRO A 307 -11.35 -24.21 4.95
CA PRO A 307 -10.19 -23.63 5.63
C PRO A 307 -10.53 -22.29 6.28
N GLN A 308 -10.66 -22.29 7.60
CA GLN A 308 -10.97 -21.10 8.38
C GLN A 308 -9.73 -20.24 8.59
N THR A 309 -9.93 -18.92 8.58
CA THR A 309 -8.89 -17.93 8.89
C THR A 309 -8.28 -18.17 10.27
N TRP A 310 -6.98 -17.91 10.40
CA TRP A 310 -6.20 -18.14 11.63
C TRP A 310 -6.80 -17.55 12.92
N TYR A 311 -7.45 -16.39 12.85
CA TYR A 311 -8.00 -15.74 14.04
C TYR A 311 -9.25 -16.46 14.55
N LEU A 312 -10.09 -16.98 13.65
CA LEU A 312 -11.26 -17.81 14.02
C LEU A 312 -10.83 -19.14 14.65
N GLU A 313 -9.81 -19.77 14.08
CA GLU A 313 -9.22 -21.00 14.62
C GLU A 313 -8.68 -20.81 16.04
N GLN A 314 -8.14 -19.63 16.35
CA GLN A 314 -7.65 -19.27 17.68
C GLN A 314 -8.72 -18.69 18.61
N GLY A 315 -9.97 -18.55 18.15
CA GLY A 315 -11.07 -17.95 18.91
C GLY A 315 -10.93 -16.44 19.13
N ILE A 316 -10.11 -15.76 18.32
CA ILE A 316 -9.92 -14.31 18.33
C ILE A 316 -11.01 -13.68 17.46
N SER A 317 -11.81 -12.79 18.05
CA SER A 317 -12.85 -12.06 17.31
C SER A 317 -12.24 -10.94 16.48
N ALA A 318 -12.75 -10.75 15.25
CA ALA A 318 -12.36 -9.64 14.39
C ALA A 318 -12.75 -8.27 15.00
N LEU A 319 -12.07 -7.21 14.59
CA LEU A 319 -12.33 -5.83 15.04
C LEU A 319 -13.54 -5.18 14.35
N TRP A 320 -14.35 -5.97 13.64
CA TRP A 320 -15.50 -5.52 12.87
C TRP A 320 -16.52 -6.67 12.74
N GLN A 321 -17.74 -6.32 12.33
CA GLN A 321 -18.81 -7.30 12.08
C GLN A 321 -18.79 -7.72 10.61
N ASP A 322 -18.16 -8.86 10.33
CA ASP A 322 -18.16 -9.45 8.99
C ASP A 322 -19.45 -10.22 8.73
N GLN A 323 -20.24 -9.77 7.76
CA GLN A 323 -21.46 -10.46 7.35
C GLN A 323 -21.16 -11.76 6.60
N ASP A 324 -19.98 -11.84 5.98
CA ASP A 324 -19.53 -12.98 5.18
C ASP A 324 -18.42 -13.78 5.90
N GLN A 325 -18.38 -13.73 7.24
CA GLN A 325 -17.37 -14.39 8.06
C GLN A 325 -17.21 -15.88 7.72
N ASP A 326 -18.32 -16.59 7.50
CA ASP A 326 -18.34 -18.02 7.17
C ASP A 326 -17.88 -18.34 5.74
N GLN A 327 -17.73 -17.32 4.90
CA GLN A 327 -17.22 -17.44 3.53
C GLN A 327 -15.73 -17.09 3.41
N ARG A 328 -15.14 -16.51 4.46
CA ARG A 328 -13.70 -16.17 4.47
C ARG A 328 -12.87 -17.43 4.54
N GLU A 329 -11.78 -17.43 3.79
CA GLU A 329 -10.85 -18.55 3.72
C GLU A 329 -9.47 -18.13 4.21
N ASP A 330 -8.73 -19.07 4.80
CA ASP A 330 -7.35 -18.81 5.23
C ASP A 330 -6.42 -18.47 4.06
N LEU A 331 -5.50 -17.53 4.29
CA LEU A 331 -4.53 -17.10 3.28
C LEU A 331 -3.56 -18.22 2.86
N LEU A 332 -3.20 -19.16 3.75
CA LEU A 332 -2.36 -20.31 3.37
C LEU A 332 -3.07 -21.21 2.35
N TRP A 333 -4.38 -21.42 2.53
CA TRP A 333 -5.20 -22.14 1.57
C TRP A 333 -5.34 -21.37 0.26
N GLY A 334 -5.53 -20.06 0.33
CA GLY A 334 -5.54 -19.19 -0.84
C GLY A 334 -4.27 -19.29 -1.68
N LEU A 335 -3.09 -19.32 -1.05
CA LEU A 335 -1.81 -19.50 -1.74
C LEU A 335 -1.69 -20.87 -2.43
N LEU A 336 -2.18 -21.93 -1.80
CA LEU A 336 -2.23 -23.26 -2.42
C LEU A 336 -3.14 -23.29 -3.66
N LYS A 337 -4.29 -22.61 -3.60
CA LYS A 337 -5.20 -22.48 -4.75
C LYS A 337 -4.57 -21.69 -5.89
N LEU A 338 -3.88 -20.57 -5.59
CA LEU A 338 -3.15 -19.80 -6.61
C LEU A 338 -2.04 -20.61 -7.28
N TYR A 339 -1.40 -21.52 -6.55
CA TYR A 339 -0.40 -22.42 -7.14
C TYR A 339 -1.04 -23.49 -8.02
N ALA A 340 -2.19 -24.04 -7.60
CA ALA A 340 -2.82 -25.17 -8.28
C ALA A 340 -3.67 -24.79 -9.49
N ASP A 341 -4.25 -23.59 -9.52
CA ASP A 341 -5.11 -23.11 -10.58
C ASP A 341 -4.78 -21.66 -10.96
N GLU A 342 -4.28 -21.50 -12.18
CA GLU A 342 -3.94 -20.20 -12.79
C GLU A 342 -5.16 -19.29 -12.98
N GLN A 343 -6.38 -19.83 -12.97
CA GLN A 343 -7.62 -19.05 -13.08
C GLN A 343 -8.09 -18.47 -11.74
N THR A 344 -7.45 -18.82 -10.62
CA THR A 344 -7.81 -18.30 -9.31
C THR A 344 -7.55 -16.80 -9.25
N ASP A 345 -8.58 -16.03 -8.86
CA ASP A 345 -8.45 -14.58 -8.74
C ASP A 345 -7.57 -14.20 -7.54
N LEU A 346 -6.43 -13.56 -7.83
CA LEU A 346 -5.48 -13.09 -6.83
C LEU A 346 -6.11 -12.10 -5.85
N GLU A 347 -7.02 -11.24 -6.32
CA GLU A 347 -7.70 -10.26 -5.47
C GLU A 347 -8.56 -10.94 -4.41
N ALA A 348 -9.29 -12.00 -4.79
CA ALA A 348 -10.16 -12.75 -3.88
C ALA A 348 -9.37 -13.45 -2.77
N VAL A 349 -8.17 -13.94 -3.10
CA VAL A 349 -7.27 -14.59 -2.14
C VAL A 349 -6.63 -13.58 -1.19
N LEU A 350 -6.12 -12.48 -1.71
CA LEU A 350 -5.38 -11.47 -0.95
C LEU A 350 -6.27 -10.46 -0.22
N ARG A 351 -7.56 -10.73 -0.05
CA ARG A 351 -8.46 -9.85 0.71
C ARG A 351 -7.94 -9.64 2.14
N PRO A 352 -7.84 -8.39 2.64
CA PRO A 352 -7.42 -8.11 4.02
C PRO A 352 -8.18 -8.96 5.06
N GLU A 353 -9.47 -9.18 4.85
CA GLU A 353 -10.38 -9.94 5.71
C GLU A 353 -9.96 -11.41 5.91
N ASN A 354 -9.25 -11.98 4.94
CA ASN A 354 -8.78 -13.37 5.00
C ASN A 354 -7.55 -13.54 5.91
N SER A 355 -6.84 -12.45 6.24
CA SER A 355 -5.55 -12.52 6.95
C SER A 355 -5.40 -11.55 8.11
N GLN A 356 -6.20 -10.50 8.18
CA GLN A 356 -6.11 -9.43 9.17
C GLN A 356 -7.39 -9.32 10.00
N LEU A 357 -7.25 -8.83 11.23
CA LEU A 357 -8.37 -8.59 12.13
C LEU A 357 -9.23 -7.38 11.71
N SER A 358 -8.72 -6.54 10.81
CA SER A 358 -9.37 -5.33 10.31
C SER A 358 -9.30 -5.29 8.78
N PRO A 359 -10.40 -4.95 8.08
CA PRO A 359 -10.43 -4.83 6.62
C PRO A 359 -9.59 -3.66 6.11
N PHE A 360 -9.25 -2.71 6.98
CA PHE A 360 -8.44 -1.53 6.64
C PHE A 360 -6.94 -1.81 6.63
N ASN A 361 -6.51 -3.02 6.99
CA ASN A 361 -5.10 -3.41 6.95
C ASN A 361 -4.77 -4.08 5.62
N SER A 362 -4.50 -3.28 4.60
CA SER A 362 -4.15 -3.73 3.25
C SER A 362 -2.65 -3.99 3.06
N ARG A 363 -1.83 -3.78 4.10
CA ARG A 363 -0.38 -3.96 4.05
C ARG A 363 0.03 -5.34 3.54
N LEU A 364 -0.34 -6.41 4.25
CA LEU A 364 0.13 -7.76 3.90
C LEU A 364 -0.32 -8.14 2.49
N SER A 365 -1.59 -7.84 2.17
CA SER A 365 -2.17 -8.01 0.84
C SER A 365 -1.35 -7.33 -0.24
N TRP A 366 -0.98 -6.05 -0.04
CA TRP A 366 -0.20 -5.29 -1.00
C TRP A 366 1.23 -5.84 -1.12
N GLN A 367 1.93 -6.08 -0.01
CA GLN A 367 3.30 -6.59 -0.04
C GLN A 367 3.37 -7.95 -0.75
N LEU A 368 2.45 -8.86 -0.39
CA LEU A 368 2.37 -10.19 -0.99
C LEU A 368 1.97 -10.12 -2.46
N SER A 369 1.07 -9.22 -2.85
CA SER A 369 0.73 -9.03 -4.26
C SER A 369 1.94 -8.64 -5.12
N ARG A 370 2.74 -7.66 -4.66
CA ARG A 370 3.92 -7.19 -5.39
C ARG A 370 5.00 -8.27 -5.45
N ALA A 371 5.17 -8.99 -4.36
CA ALA A 371 6.05 -10.16 -4.29
C ALA A 371 5.63 -11.25 -5.29
N LEU A 372 4.36 -11.66 -5.30
CA LEU A 372 3.86 -12.71 -6.19
C LEU A 372 3.91 -12.28 -7.66
N LEU A 373 3.52 -11.05 -7.98
CA LEU A 373 3.62 -10.50 -9.34
C LEU A 373 5.08 -10.48 -9.84
N SER A 374 6.06 -10.23 -8.97
CA SER A 374 7.48 -10.24 -9.35
C SER A 374 7.97 -11.61 -9.85
N THR A 375 7.28 -12.69 -9.49
CA THR A 375 7.61 -14.05 -9.96
C THR A 375 7.12 -14.33 -11.38
N ASN A 376 6.22 -13.50 -11.93
CA ASN A 376 5.51 -13.70 -13.20
C ASN A 376 4.71 -15.02 -13.31
N LYS A 377 4.49 -15.73 -12.19
CA LYS A 377 3.69 -16.96 -12.14
C LYS A 377 2.21 -16.73 -11.82
N VAL A 378 1.89 -15.56 -11.29
CA VAL A 378 0.55 -15.21 -10.81
C VAL A 378 0.14 -13.87 -11.43
N SER A 379 -1.15 -13.71 -11.72
CA SER A 379 -1.71 -12.45 -12.21
C SER A 379 -3.06 -12.17 -11.54
N TYR A 380 -3.50 -10.92 -11.60
CA TYR A 380 -4.84 -10.49 -11.15
C TYR A 380 -5.98 -10.86 -12.13
N GLY A 381 -5.66 -11.58 -13.22
CA GLY A 381 -6.62 -11.95 -14.25
C GLY A 381 -7.16 -10.72 -15.02
N PRO A 382 -8.48 -10.63 -15.29
CA PRO A 382 -9.07 -9.47 -15.94
C PRO A 382 -8.93 -8.22 -15.04
N ASP A 383 -8.76 -7.06 -15.67
CA ASP A 383 -8.60 -5.75 -15.00
C ASP A 383 -7.44 -5.73 -13.98
N ALA A 384 -6.35 -6.44 -14.33
CA ALA A 384 -5.22 -6.63 -13.43
C ALA A 384 -4.58 -5.33 -12.95
N VAL A 385 -4.54 -4.30 -13.82
CA VAL A 385 -3.94 -3.00 -13.49
C VAL A 385 -4.83 -2.28 -12.49
N GLU A 386 -6.13 -2.25 -12.73
CA GLU A 386 -7.12 -1.59 -11.89
C GLU A 386 -7.17 -2.21 -10.49
N LYS A 387 -7.18 -3.55 -10.40
CA LYS A 387 -7.16 -4.28 -9.12
C LYS A 387 -5.88 -4.01 -8.34
N ALA A 388 -4.72 -4.08 -9.01
CA ALA A 388 -3.44 -3.82 -8.38
C ALA A 388 -3.30 -2.36 -7.92
N ASP A 389 -3.84 -1.41 -8.70
CA ASP A 389 -3.83 0.02 -8.38
C ASP A 389 -4.78 0.34 -7.22
N ALA A 390 -5.97 -0.28 -7.18
CA ALA A 390 -6.90 -0.13 -6.05
C ALA A 390 -6.25 -0.56 -4.72
N LEU A 391 -5.54 -1.69 -4.72
CA LEU A 391 -4.81 -2.16 -3.54
C LEU A 391 -3.65 -1.21 -3.17
N THR A 392 -2.94 -0.67 -4.16
CA THR A 392 -1.89 0.35 -3.93
C THR A 392 -2.44 1.62 -3.29
N ILE A 393 -3.58 2.12 -3.77
CA ILE A 393 -4.22 3.32 -3.21
C ILE A 393 -4.68 3.04 -1.78
N SER A 394 -5.32 1.89 -1.53
CA SER A 394 -5.76 1.50 -0.19
C SER A 394 -4.59 1.46 0.81
N PHE A 395 -3.46 0.88 0.42
CA PHE A 395 -2.31 0.80 1.30
C PHE A 395 -1.60 2.16 1.48
N ALA A 396 -1.53 2.99 0.43
CA ALA A 396 -1.02 4.35 0.55
C ALA A 396 -1.87 5.19 1.53
N ASP A 397 -3.20 5.08 1.46
CA ASP A 397 -4.11 5.76 2.39
C ASP A 397 -3.93 5.25 3.83
N GLN A 398 -3.73 3.94 4.03
CA GLN A 398 -3.39 3.38 5.35
C GLN A 398 -2.12 4.01 5.93
N LEU A 399 -1.07 4.16 5.14
CA LEU A 399 0.19 4.78 5.56
C LEU A 399 0.06 6.29 5.83
N ILE A 400 -0.72 7.01 5.01
CA ILE A 400 -1.02 8.44 5.23
C ILE A 400 -1.75 8.62 6.58
N ASN A 401 -2.71 7.74 6.89
CA ASN A 401 -3.44 7.76 8.16
C ASN A 401 -2.51 7.52 9.36
N GLU A 402 -1.49 6.66 9.20
CA GLU A 402 -0.43 6.41 10.20
C GLU A 402 0.52 7.61 10.36
N GLY A 403 0.63 8.47 9.33
CA GLY A 403 1.55 9.60 9.25
C GLY A 403 2.85 9.31 8.49
N SER A 404 2.99 8.11 7.93
CA SER A 404 4.14 7.63 7.16
C SER A 404 4.02 7.99 5.68
N TRP A 405 4.04 9.29 5.39
CA TRP A 405 3.81 9.82 4.05
C TRP A 405 4.96 9.56 3.06
N LEU A 406 6.19 9.36 3.54
CA LEU A 406 7.34 9.01 2.70
C LEU A 406 7.18 7.60 2.13
N GLU A 407 6.81 6.67 2.99
CA GLU A 407 6.49 5.29 2.65
C GLU A 407 5.24 5.22 1.76
N ALA A 408 4.22 6.04 2.04
CA ALA A 408 3.07 6.17 1.15
C ALA A 408 3.49 6.64 -0.25
N THR A 409 4.45 7.57 -0.35
CA THR A 409 4.99 8.02 -1.64
C THR A 409 5.65 6.86 -2.39
N PHE A 410 6.44 6.03 -1.70
CA PHE A 410 7.01 4.82 -2.28
C PHE A 410 5.92 3.85 -2.79
N VAL A 411 4.85 3.65 -2.02
CA VAL A 411 3.74 2.78 -2.44
C VAL A 411 3.05 3.34 -3.69
N LEU A 412 2.75 4.64 -3.74
CA LEU A 412 2.13 5.30 -4.90
C LEU A 412 2.95 5.21 -6.19
N LEU A 413 4.27 5.02 -6.10
CA LEU A 413 5.10 4.76 -7.29
C LEU A 413 4.75 3.43 -7.99
N HIS A 414 4.06 2.51 -7.34
CA HIS A 414 3.68 1.22 -7.89
C HIS A 414 2.36 1.25 -8.68
N LEU A 415 1.78 2.43 -8.88
CA LEU A 415 0.63 2.60 -9.77
C LEU A 415 1.01 2.27 -11.22
N GLY A 416 0.15 1.52 -11.91
CA GLY A 416 0.45 0.98 -13.23
C GLY A 416 0.58 2.06 -14.31
N GLN A 417 -0.33 3.04 -14.32
CA GLN A 417 -0.31 4.10 -15.33
C GLN A 417 0.65 5.25 -14.96
N PRO A 418 1.60 5.65 -15.83
CA PRO A 418 2.58 6.70 -15.52
C PRO A 418 1.94 8.05 -15.17
N GLY A 419 0.89 8.45 -15.88
CA GLY A 419 0.17 9.70 -15.60
C GLY A 419 -0.52 9.72 -14.25
N MET A 420 -1.15 8.59 -13.86
CA MET A 420 -1.78 8.44 -12.55
C MET A 420 -0.73 8.40 -11.43
N ARG A 421 0.38 7.70 -11.66
CA ARG A 421 1.53 7.64 -10.76
C ARG A 421 2.10 9.03 -10.47
N ALA A 422 2.41 9.80 -11.51
CA ALA A 422 2.93 11.16 -11.38
C ALA A 422 1.96 12.06 -10.60
N LYS A 423 0.68 12.06 -10.97
CA LYS A 423 -0.35 12.86 -10.31
C LYS A 423 -0.54 12.49 -8.83
N ALA A 424 -0.58 11.19 -8.51
CA ALA A 424 -0.75 10.72 -7.14
C ALA A 424 0.44 11.10 -6.26
N VAL A 425 1.67 10.97 -6.76
CA VAL A 425 2.88 11.40 -6.06
C VAL A 425 2.88 12.92 -5.85
N GLN A 426 2.60 13.70 -6.90
CA GLN A 426 2.53 15.16 -6.80
C GLN A 426 1.47 15.62 -5.77
N ASP A 427 0.28 15.02 -5.79
CA ASP A 427 -0.78 15.32 -4.83
C ASP A 427 -0.37 14.96 -3.39
N ASN A 428 0.25 13.79 -3.19
CA ASN A 428 0.78 13.41 -1.88
C ASN A 428 1.85 14.40 -1.38
N LEU A 429 2.77 14.83 -2.24
CA LEU A 429 3.77 15.85 -1.92
C LEU A 429 3.13 17.20 -1.58
N CYS A 430 2.07 17.61 -2.29
CA CYS A 430 1.36 18.86 -2.04
C CYS A 430 0.64 18.84 -0.68
N ARG A 431 -0.02 17.73 -0.33
CA ARG A 431 -0.70 17.55 0.96
C ARG A 431 0.28 17.59 2.13
N HIS A 432 1.47 17.02 1.95
CA HIS A 432 2.52 16.96 2.97
C HIS A 432 3.63 18.00 2.78
N ALA A 433 3.38 19.06 2.00
CA ALA A 433 4.40 20.04 1.65
C ALA A 433 5.03 20.75 2.86
N GLY A 434 4.27 20.90 3.94
CA GLY A 434 4.77 21.44 5.21
C GLY A 434 5.81 20.56 5.92
N LEU A 435 5.94 19.28 5.54
CA LEU A 435 6.86 18.29 6.11
C LEU A 435 8.10 18.03 5.23
N LEU A 436 8.15 18.59 4.01
CA LEU A 436 9.28 18.38 3.08
C LEU A 436 10.60 18.90 3.63
N GLY A 437 10.57 20.03 4.35
CA GLY A 437 11.76 20.63 4.95
C GLY A 437 12.72 21.26 3.91
N PRO A 438 13.94 21.65 4.34
CA PRO A 438 14.93 22.27 3.46
C PRO A 438 15.59 21.25 2.52
N GLU A 439 16.23 21.74 1.47
CA GLU A 439 16.93 20.95 0.43
C GLU A 439 18.00 19.98 0.99
N ASN A 440 18.70 20.37 2.05
CA ASN A 440 19.70 19.53 2.72
C ASN A 440 19.09 18.60 3.78
N GLY A 441 17.76 18.52 3.85
CA GLY A 441 17.06 17.70 4.83
C GLY A 441 17.03 16.21 4.47
N PRO A 442 16.85 15.32 5.46
CA PRO A 442 16.77 13.88 5.23
C PRO A 442 15.59 13.50 4.32
N ASN A 443 14.46 14.21 4.41
CA ASN A 443 13.28 13.96 3.60
C ASN A 443 13.55 14.26 2.12
N PHE A 444 14.19 15.39 1.83
CA PHE A 444 14.56 15.77 0.46
C PHE A 444 15.56 14.77 -0.15
N ALA A 445 16.56 14.35 0.64
CA ALA A 445 17.51 13.32 0.21
C ALA A 445 16.81 11.99 -0.07
N THR A 446 15.88 11.56 0.78
CA THR A 446 15.12 10.31 0.58
C THR A 446 14.28 10.36 -0.70
N LEU A 447 13.54 11.44 -0.94
CA LEU A 447 12.71 11.61 -2.13
C LEU A 447 13.55 11.60 -3.42
N THR A 448 14.68 12.31 -3.44
CA THR A 448 15.50 12.47 -4.66
C THR A 448 16.51 11.34 -4.88
N GLN A 449 17.18 10.88 -3.83
CA GLN A 449 18.25 9.88 -3.93
C GLN A 449 17.71 8.46 -3.91
N THR A 450 16.76 8.16 -3.02
CA THR A 450 16.16 6.84 -2.87
C THR A 450 15.00 6.64 -3.83
N LEU A 451 14.01 7.53 -3.80
CA LEU A 451 12.79 7.40 -4.62
C LEU A 451 12.91 7.97 -6.04
N LYS A 452 14.05 8.59 -6.37
CA LYS A 452 14.33 9.21 -7.69
C LYS A 452 13.28 10.22 -8.15
N ILE A 453 12.54 10.83 -7.22
CA ILE A 453 11.50 11.81 -7.55
C ILE A 453 12.17 13.06 -8.14
N PRO A 454 11.68 13.59 -9.28
CA PRO A 454 12.19 14.83 -9.84
C PRO A 454 12.14 15.97 -8.80
N SER A 455 13.25 16.67 -8.62
CA SER A 455 13.33 17.80 -7.68
C SER A 455 12.30 18.89 -8.02
N ALA A 456 11.94 19.03 -9.30
CA ALA A 456 10.92 19.96 -9.76
C ALA A 456 9.59 19.78 -9.01
N TRP A 457 9.08 18.55 -8.89
CA TRP A 457 7.80 18.26 -8.21
C TRP A 457 7.83 18.63 -6.72
N ILE A 458 8.98 18.45 -6.08
CA ILE A 458 9.17 18.81 -4.67
C ILE A 458 9.10 20.34 -4.51
N TRP A 459 9.76 21.08 -5.40
CA TRP A 459 9.75 22.55 -5.38
C TRP A 459 8.38 23.13 -5.76
N GLU A 460 7.63 22.51 -6.66
CA GLU A 460 6.24 22.89 -6.98
C GLU A 460 5.32 22.74 -5.76
N ALA A 461 5.40 21.60 -5.07
CA ALA A 461 4.64 21.37 -3.84
C ALA A 461 4.99 22.40 -2.75
N GLN A 462 6.27 22.75 -2.60
CA GLN A 462 6.70 23.81 -1.67
C GLN A 462 6.18 25.19 -2.08
N ALA A 463 6.21 25.53 -3.37
CA ALA A 463 5.66 26.80 -3.86
C ALA A 463 4.18 26.94 -3.53
N LEU A 464 3.38 25.89 -3.77
CA LEU A 464 1.96 25.86 -3.44
C LEU A 464 1.72 26.05 -1.94
N TYR A 465 2.53 25.42 -1.09
CA TYR A 465 2.46 25.60 0.36
C TYR A 465 2.78 27.03 0.80
N MET A 466 3.80 27.66 0.20
CA MET A 466 4.13 29.05 0.50
C MET A 466 2.99 29.99 0.08
N ARG A 467 2.34 29.72 -1.06
CA ARG A 467 1.17 30.48 -1.54
C ARG A 467 -0.05 30.32 -0.63
N ALA A 468 -0.44 29.09 -0.32
CA ALA A 468 -1.71 28.79 0.33
C ALA A 468 -1.68 28.94 1.86
N VAL A 469 -0.58 28.52 2.49
CA VAL A 469 -0.49 28.42 3.96
C VAL A 469 0.32 29.57 4.55
N LYS A 470 1.56 29.78 4.08
CA LYS A 470 2.45 30.82 4.63
C LYS A 470 2.14 32.22 4.11
N LYS A 471 1.54 32.33 2.93
CA LYS A 471 1.29 33.57 2.18
C LYS A 471 2.56 34.39 1.96
N ASP A 472 3.68 33.70 1.70
CA ASP A 472 4.98 34.32 1.44
C ASP A 472 5.32 34.23 -0.06
N ALA A 473 5.12 35.35 -0.76
CA ALA A 473 5.29 35.42 -2.21
C ALA A 473 6.76 35.39 -2.65
N ALA A 474 7.70 35.87 -1.81
CA ALA A 474 9.11 35.94 -2.19
C ALA A 474 9.74 34.53 -2.25
N THR A 475 9.43 33.69 -1.26
CA THR A 475 9.87 32.29 -1.25
C THR A 475 9.09 31.42 -2.23
N GLU A 476 7.81 31.71 -2.49
CA GLU A 476 7.02 31.10 -3.57
C GLU A 476 7.75 31.22 -4.92
N VAL A 477 8.15 32.44 -5.32
CA VAL A 477 8.89 32.66 -6.58
C VAL A 477 10.22 31.91 -6.59
N ARG A 478 10.96 31.90 -5.47
CA ARG A 478 12.24 31.15 -5.39
C ARG A 478 12.04 29.64 -5.56
N CYS A 479 10.92 29.10 -5.07
CA CYS A 479 10.57 27.68 -5.26
C CYS A 479 10.15 27.41 -6.71
N LEU A 480 9.28 28.24 -7.30
CA LEU A 480 8.85 28.09 -8.71
C LEU A 480 10.04 28.17 -9.69
N LEU A 481 11.00 29.06 -9.43
CA LEU A 481 12.24 29.13 -10.20
C LEU A 481 13.09 27.86 -10.09
N ARG A 482 13.10 27.20 -8.93
CA ARG A 482 13.80 25.92 -8.74
C ARG A 482 13.04 24.75 -9.37
N ALA A 483 11.72 24.85 -9.45
CA ALA A 483 10.86 23.90 -10.15
C ALA A 483 11.01 23.98 -11.68
N GLY A 484 11.48 25.11 -12.21
CA GLY A 484 11.53 25.37 -13.65
C GLY A 484 10.22 25.91 -14.24
N SER A 485 9.25 26.28 -13.39
CA SER A 485 8.00 26.93 -13.80
C SER A 485 8.22 28.45 -13.91
N TYR A 486 8.96 28.87 -14.94
CA TYR A 486 9.29 30.29 -15.17
C TYR A 486 8.07 31.18 -15.44
N PRO A 487 7.03 30.76 -16.19
CA PRO A 487 5.86 31.60 -16.44
C PRO A 487 5.09 31.93 -15.16
N GLU A 488 4.81 30.93 -14.31
CA GLU A 488 4.10 31.14 -13.04
C GLU A 488 4.97 31.92 -12.05
N ALA A 489 6.28 31.67 -12.04
CA ALA A 489 7.22 32.46 -11.23
C ALA A 489 7.21 33.94 -11.62
N HIS A 490 7.17 34.25 -12.92
CA HIS A 490 7.14 35.62 -13.45
C HIS A 490 5.84 36.34 -13.09
N GLU A 491 4.69 35.66 -13.19
CA GLU A 491 3.39 36.23 -12.82
C GLU A 491 3.38 36.65 -11.33
N VAL A 492 3.76 35.75 -10.44
CA VAL A 492 3.82 36.05 -8.98
C VAL A 492 4.86 37.13 -8.69
N PHE A 493 6.00 37.08 -9.39
CA PHE A 493 7.05 38.08 -9.25
C PHE A 493 6.57 39.48 -9.64
N ALA A 494 6.01 39.64 -10.84
CA ALA A 494 5.59 40.92 -11.38
C ALA A 494 4.44 41.54 -10.59
N HIS A 495 3.49 40.72 -10.09
CA HIS A 495 2.31 41.23 -9.41
C HIS A 495 2.50 41.46 -7.91
N LYS A 496 3.33 40.67 -7.22
CA LYS A 496 3.45 40.72 -5.75
C LYS A 496 4.85 41.10 -5.30
N VAL A 497 5.86 40.32 -5.70
CA VAL A 497 7.21 40.42 -5.15
C VAL A 497 7.91 41.72 -5.60
N ALA A 498 7.97 41.97 -6.90
CA ALA A 498 8.67 43.13 -7.45
C ALA A 498 8.06 44.47 -6.99
N PRO A 499 6.73 44.67 -6.98
CA PRO A 499 6.15 45.87 -6.38
C PRO A 499 6.51 46.06 -4.90
N SER A 500 6.43 44.99 -4.11
CA SER A 500 6.74 45.06 -2.68
C SER A 500 8.21 45.39 -2.41
N ALA A 501 9.14 44.81 -3.19
CA ALA A 501 10.58 45.04 -3.10
C ALA A 501 10.97 46.47 -3.52
N VAL A 502 10.28 47.04 -4.52
CA VAL A 502 10.48 48.45 -4.91
C VAL A 502 10.05 49.39 -3.78
N ILE A 503 8.87 49.15 -3.19
CA ILE A 503 8.34 49.97 -2.08
C ILE A 503 9.22 49.88 -0.82
N SER A 504 9.69 48.67 -0.48
CA SER A 504 10.61 48.47 0.64
C SER A 504 12.05 48.91 0.33
N ARG A 505 12.35 49.21 -0.95
CA ARG A 505 13.67 49.54 -1.49
C ARG A 505 14.71 48.44 -1.32
N ASP A 506 14.25 47.20 -1.24
CA ASP A 506 15.11 46.01 -1.24
C ASP A 506 15.47 45.62 -2.67
N TYR A 507 16.41 46.39 -3.23
CA TYR A 507 16.91 46.16 -4.59
C TYR A 507 17.82 44.95 -4.70
N ASP A 508 18.39 44.49 -3.57
CA ASP A 508 19.32 43.37 -3.54
C ASP A 508 18.55 42.04 -3.69
N GLU A 509 17.40 41.91 -3.01
CA GLU A 509 16.49 40.77 -3.21
C GLU A 509 15.91 40.74 -4.63
N LEU A 510 15.51 41.90 -5.16
CA LEU A 510 14.98 42.02 -6.51
C LEU A 510 16.01 41.56 -7.56
N ALA A 511 17.27 41.97 -7.41
CA ALA A 511 18.37 41.56 -8.29
C ALA A 511 18.66 40.06 -8.18
N ALA A 512 18.69 39.52 -6.95
CA ALA A 512 18.92 38.10 -6.70
C ALA A 512 17.86 37.23 -7.39
N ILE A 513 16.58 37.60 -7.34
CA ILE A 513 15.51 36.86 -8.01
C ILE A 513 15.61 37.00 -9.53
N LEU A 514 15.80 38.22 -10.06
CA LEU A 514 15.90 38.48 -11.50
C LEU A 514 17.07 37.75 -12.17
N SER A 515 18.22 37.64 -11.50
CA SER A 515 19.37 36.89 -12.02
C SER A 515 19.06 35.42 -12.33
N ARG A 516 18.06 34.84 -11.68
CA ARG A 516 17.67 33.43 -11.89
C ARG A 516 16.69 33.23 -13.05
N PHE A 517 16.19 34.32 -13.64
CA PHE A 517 15.38 34.30 -14.85
C PHE A 517 16.24 34.47 -16.13
N GLU A 518 17.50 34.88 -16.01
CA GLU A 518 18.37 35.16 -17.17
C GLU A 518 18.56 33.94 -18.05
N GLY A 519 18.30 34.08 -19.35
CA GLY A 519 18.41 33.00 -20.34
C GLY A 519 17.10 32.24 -20.63
N HIS A 520 16.02 32.59 -19.94
CA HIS A 520 14.66 32.04 -20.18
C HIS A 520 13.67 33.11 -20.66
N ASP A 521 14.17 34.27 -21.09
CA ASP A 521 13.40 35.45 -21.46
C ASP A 521 12.39 35.17 -22.59
N ASP A 522 12.75 34.32 -23.56
CA ASP A 522 11.92 33.98 -24.74
C ASP A 522 10.72 33.07 -24.40
N ASN A 523 10.77 32.34 -23.28
CA ASN A 523 9.73 31.39 -22.87
C ASN A 523 8.67 32.01 -21.95
N ILE A 524 8.80 33.29 -21.59
CA ILE A 524 7.93 33.96 -20.62
C ILE A 524 7.02 34.96 -21.34
N ALA A 525 5.72 34.67 -21.36
CA ALA A 525 4.73 35.58 -21.90
C ALA A 525 4.70 36.89 -21.08
N GLY A 526 4.83 38.04 -21.73
CA GLY A 526 4.77 39.34 -21.05
C GLY A 526 6.04 39.74 -20.28
N TRP A 527 7.18 39.07 -20.52
CA TRP A 527 8.47 39.41 -19.89
C TRP A 527 8.85 40.89 -20.04
N THR A 528 8.60 41.46 -21.23
CA THR A 528 8.87 42.86 -21.58
C THR A 528 8.14 43.86 -20.69
N LEU A 529 6.92 43.54 -20.26
CA LEU A 529 6.07 44.38 -19.41
C LEU A 529 6.27 44.15 -17.91
N GLY A 530 7.11 43.18 -17.52
CA GLY A 530 7.40 42.85 -16.14
C GLY A 530 8.90 42.79 -15.87
N GLY A 531 9.50 41.62 -16.11
CA GLY A 531 10.88 41.32 -15.70
C GLY A 531 11.91 42.26 -16.33
N GLU A 532 11.75 42.59 -17.61
CA GLU A 532 12.65 43.50 -18.31
C GLU A 532 12.57 44.94 -17.76
N LEU A 533 11.36 45.43 -17.43
CA LEU A 533 11.17 46.77 -16.85
C LEU A 533 11.77 46.88 -15.45
N TYR A 534 11.59 45.86 -14.61
CA TYR A 534 12.22 45.83 -13.28
C TYR A 534 13.75 45.71 -13.37
N LYS A 535 14.27 44.96 -14.34
CA LYS A 535 15.71 44.88 -14.61
C LYS A 535 16.28 46.22 -15.08
N ALA A 536 15.61 46.91 -16.01
CA ALA A 536 15.98 48.24 -16.47
C ALA A 536 15.97 49.27 -15.32
N PHE A 537 14.99 49.17 -14.42
CA PHE A 537 14.91 50.01 -13.24
C PHE A 537 16.06 49.77 -12.24
N LEU A 538 16.42 48.50 -11.98
CA LEU A 538 17.57 48.17 -11.15
C LEU A 538 18.89 48.68 -11.75
N GLU A 539 19.04 48.61 -13.07
CA GLU A 539 20.21 49.15 -13.76
C GLU A 539 20.32 50.68 -13.58
N LEU A 540 19.19 51.39 -13.65
CA LEU A 540 19.13 52.83 -13.39
C LEU A 540 19.48 53.17 -11.93
N VAL A 541 18.97 52.40 -10.96
CA VAL A 541 19.24 52.63 -9.53
C VAL A 541 20.71 52.31 -9.17
N SER A 542 21.27 51.23 -9.71
CA SER A 542 22.64 50.81 -9.43
C SER A 542 23.67 51.79 -10.01
N ARG A 543 23.48 52.26 -11.26
CA ARG A 543 24.33 53.29 -11.88
C ARG A 543 24.26 54.62 -11.13
N ARG A 544 23.07 55.00 -10.63
CA ARG A 544 22.92 56.19 -9.79
C ARG A 544 23.69 56.07 -8.47
N ARG A 545 23.66 54.90 -7.82
CA ARG A 545 24.50 54.63 -6.63
C ARG A 545 26.00 54.76 -6.97
N GLN A 546 26.42 54.33 -8.15
CA GLN A 546 27.80 54.40 -8.63
C GLN A 546 28.20 55.76 -9.24
N ARG A 547 27.31 56.77 -9.24
CA ARG A 547 27.49 58.10 -9.89
C ARG A 547 27.89 58.01 -11.38
N GLN A 548 27.43 56.98 -12.08
CA GLN A 548 27.65 56.83 -13.52
C GLN A 548 26.50 57.45 -14.31
N GLN A 549 26.78 57.95 -15.51
CA GLN A 549 25.77 58.53 -16.40
C GLN A 549 24.76 57.45 -16.82
N ALA A 550 23.47 57.83 -16.83
CA ALA A 550 22.40 56.92 -17.25
C ALA A 550 22.46 56.71 -18.78
N LEU A 551 22.26 55.46 -19.23
CA LEU A 551 22.20 55.14 -20.66
C LEU A 551 20.84 55.56 -21.23
N SER A 552 20.83 56.35 -22.32
CA SER A 552 19.60 56.71 -23.06
C SER A 552 18.70 55.50 -23.42
N PRO A 553 19.23 54.33 -23.85
CA PRO A 553 18.36 53.19 -24.18
C PRO A 553 17.61 52.60 -22.97
N VAL A 554 18.14 52.70 -21.75
CA VAL A 554 17.47 52.19 -20.54
C VAL A 554 16.36 53.16 -20.10
N LEU A 555 16.61 54.47 -20.26
CA LEU A 555 15.62 55.51 -20.00
C LEU A 555 14.44 55.42 -20.96
N GLU A 556 14.71 55.29 -22.27
CA GLU A 556 13.68 55.20 -23.31
C GLU A 556 12.76 53.99 -23.09
N LYS A 557 13.31 52.84 -22.70
CA LYS A 557 12.53 51.64 -22.34
C LYS A 557 11.63 51.86 -21.13
N LEU A 558 12.12 52.51 -20.07
CA LEU A 558 11.32 52.80 -18.88
C LEU A 558 10.21 53.83 -19.17
N ILE A 559 10.51 54.85 -19.96
CA ILE A 559 9.53 55.89 -20.35
C ILE A 559 8.41 55.29 -21.21
N ALA A 560 8.75 54.39 -22.14
CA ALA A 560 7.76 53.74 -22.99
C ALA A 560 6.97 52.63 -22.27
N GLY A 561 7.59 51.88 -21.37
CA GLY A 561 6.98 50.71 -20.74
C GLY A 561 6.22 50.95 -19.44
N LEU A 562 6.56 51.97 -18.64
CA LEU A 562 5.84 52.29 -17.40
C LEU A 562 4.36 52.67 -17.62
N PRO A 563 3.98 53.43 -18.67
CA PRO A 563 2.57 53.69 -19.00
C PRO A 563 1.81 52.41 -19.36
N ALA A 564 2.39 51.54 -20.20
CA ALA A 564 1.77 50.27 -20.59
C ALA A 564 1.62 49.30 -19.39
N MET A 565 2.59 49.30 -18.48
CA MET A 565 2.52 48.54 -17.23
C MET A 565 1.41 49.06 -16.29
N ARG A 566 1.14 50.38 -16.28
CA ARG A 566 0.05 50.98 -15.52
C ARG A 566 -1.32 50.65 -16.09
N GLU A 567 -1.47 50.55 -17.40
CA GLU A 567 -2.72 50.17 -18.06
C GLU A 567 -3.06 48.70 -17.83
N ASN A 568 -2.05 47.82 -17.76
CA ASN A 568 -2.23 46.39 -17.47
C ASN A 568 -2.33 46.06 -15.98
N ALA A 569 -1.92 46.98 -15.09
CA ALA A 569 -2.13 46.79 -13.66
C ALA A 569 -3.62 46.90 -13.35
N GLU A 570 -4.26 45.77 -13.02
CA GLU A 570 -5.65 45.76 -12.55
C GLU A 570 -5.85 46.82 -11.45
N SER A 571 -6.93 47.60 -11.56
CA SER A 571 -7.23 48.70 -10.63
C SER A 571 -7.35 48.29 -9.15
N ALA A 572 -7.35 46.99 -8.86
CA ALA A 572 -7.41 46.41 -7.53
C ALA A 572 -6.04 46.22 -6.85
N ASN A 573 -4.91 46.18 -7.59
CA ASN A 573 -3.57 45.96 -7.00
C ASN A 573 -2.91 47.28 -6.60
N ILE A 574 -3.32 47.83 -5.45
CA ILE A 574 -2.82 49.10 -4.89
C ILE A 574 -1.29 49.10 -4.74
N THR A 575 -0.69 47.95 -4.38
CA THR A 575 0.76 47.77 -4.25
C THR A 575 1.49 47.95 -5.57
N SER A 576 0.94 47.40 -6.67
CA SER A 576 1.52 47.56 -8.01
C SER A 576 1.51 49.02 -8.48
N LEU A 577 0.40 49.74 -8.24
CA LEU A 577 0.28 51.16 -8.60
C LEU A 577 1.23 52.05 -7.76
N ALA A 578 1.40 51.74 -6.49
CA ALA A 578 2.34 52.44 -5.62
C ALA A 578 3.80 52.25 -6.09
N ALA A 579 4.18 51.03 -6.46
CA ALA A 579 5.51 50.73 -6.99
C ALA A 579 5.77 51.43 -8.33
N ILE A 580 4.80 51.43 -9.26
CA ILE A 580 4.91 52.13 -10.54
C ILE A 580 5.09 53.64 -10.33
N SER A 581 4.39 54.24 -9.36
CA SER A 581 4.56 55.64 -8.99
C SER A 581 5.96 55.95 -8.42
N GLU A 582 6.50 55.07 -7.57
CA GLU A 582 7.86 55.22 -7.04
C GLU A 582 8.92 55.07 -8.14
N MET A 583 8.77 54.09 -9.04
CA MET A 583 9.63 53.93 -10.22
C MET A 583 9.56 55.16 -11.13
N GLY A 584 8.36 55.67 -11.42
CA GLY A 584 8.15 56.88 -12.21
C GLY A 584 8.80 58.12 -11.58
N SER A 585 8.68 58.30 -10.26
CA SER A 585 9.35 59.39 -9.53
C SER A 585 10.87 59.29 -9.59
N ALA A 586 11.42 58.08 -9.48
CA ALA A 586 12.86 57.86 -9.57
C ALA A 586 13.39 58.12 -10.99
N VAL A 587 12.68 57.67 -12.03
CA VAL A 587 13.00 57.96 -13.43
C VAL A 587 12.94 59.46 -13.72
N ALA A 588 11.88 60.15 -13.29
CA ALA A 588 11.72 61.59 -13.44
C ALA A 588 12.87 62.38 -12.79
N LYS A 589 13.32 61.97 -11.59
CA LYS A 589 14.48 62.58 -10.92
C LYS A 589 15.76 62.41 -11.73
N VAL A 590 15.99 61.24 -12.33
CA VAL A 590 17.18 60.99 -13.16
C VAL A 590 17.15 61.81 -14.45
N ILE A 591 15.98 61.96 -15.09
CA ILE A 591 15.80 62.83 -16.26
C ILE A 591 16.18 64.29 -15.93
N VAL A 592 15.70 64.80 -14.80
CA VAL A 592 16.01 66.18 -14.35
C VAL A 592 17.50 66.35 -14.02
N GLU A 593 18.14 65.32 -13.45
CA GLU A 593 19.58 65.33 -13.16
C GLU A 593 20.43 65.29 -14.43
N THR A 594 20.03 64.50 -15.44
CA THR A 594 20.72 64.43 -16.74
C THR A 594 20.52 65.71 -17.57
N SER A 595 19.32 66.27 -17.60
CA SER A 595 19.06 67.55 -18.29
C SER A 595 19.82 68.72 -17.65
N ARG A 596 20.03 68.70 -16.32
CA ARG A 596 20.88 69.68 -15.63
C ARG A 596 22.36 69.50 -15.94
N GLN A 597 22.85 68.26 -16.09
CA GLN A 597 24.23 68.01 -16.51
C GLN A 597 24.47 68.43 -17.97
N GLU A 598 23.51 68.18 -18.86
CA GLU A 598 23.57 68.65 -20.26
C GLU A 598 23.52 70.18 -20.35
N GLN A 599 22.75 70.86 -19.50
CA GLN A 599 22.75 72.33 -19.39
C GLN A 599 24.05 72.93 -18.82
N VAL A 600 24.85 72.14 -18.08
CA VAL A 600 26.17 72.58 -17.58
C VAL A 600 27.25 72.42 -18.67
N TYR A 601 27.07 71.50 -19.63
CA TYR A 601 28.01 71.28 -20.75
C TYR A 601 27.64 72.02 -22.05
N CYS A 602 26.35 72.24 -22.32
CA CYS A 602 25.85 73.12 -23.39
C CYS A 602 25.31 74.40 -22.74
N GLY A 603 26.18 75.42 -22.64
CA GLY A 603 25.93 76.59 -21.82
C GLY A 603 24.74 77.46 -22.22
N SER A 604 24.55 78.50 -21.41
CA SER A 604 24.37 79.85 -21.93
C SER A 604 23.41 79.98 -23.12
N SER A 605 22.16 79.55 -23.00
CA SER A 605 21.03 80.11 -23.77
C SER A 605 19.69 79.44 -23.44
N THR A 606 18.80 80.25 -22.86
CA THR A 606 17.35 80.32 -23.13
C THR A 606 16.47 79.06 -22.94
N PHE A 607 15.87 79.00 -21.75
CA PHE A 607 14.42 79.10 -21.45
C PHE A 607 13.35 78.10 -22.00
N LEU A 608 12.52 77.68 -21.02
CA LEU A 608 11.06 77.43 -21.00
C LEU A 608 10.48 76.04 -21.37
N LEU A 609 9.62 75.59 -20.44
CA LEU A 609 8.41 74.75 -20.56
C LEU A 609 8.56 73.22 -20.65
N LEU A 610 8.25 72.52 -19.56
CA LEU A 610 6.88 72.02 -19.29
C LEU A 610 6.81 71.23 -17.97
N THR A 611 6.13 71.84 -17.01
CA THR A 611 5.49 71.23 -15.84
C THR A 611 4.04 70.94 -16.26
N VAL A 612 3.57 69.69 -16.30
CA VAL A 612 2.17 69.30 -16.00
C VAL A 612 2.13 67.79 -15.73
N TYR A 613 1.73 67.46 -14.49
CA TYR A 613 1.03 66.29 -13.94
C TYR A 613 1.03 64.93 -14.63
#